data_AF-A0A6H5GU60-F1
#
_entry.id   AF-A0A6H5GU60-F1
#
_cell.length_a   1.000
_cell.length_b   1.000
_cell.length_c   1.000
_cell.angle_alpha   90.00
_cell.angle_beta   90.00
_cell.angle_gamma   90.00
#
_symmetry.space_group_name_H-M   'P 1'
#
loop_
_entity.id
_entity.type
_entity.pdbx_description
1 polymer ?
#
loop_
_entity_poly.entity_id
_entity_poly.type
_entity_poly.pdbx_seq_one_letter_code
_entity_poly.pdbx_strand_id
1 'polypeptide(L)'
;MEMLGPYKGYDPTVDPGIANEFATAAFRFGHTLINPILTRLNESFQTIEEGDLPLGKAFFAPWRIVNEGGIDPLMRGMFMSPAKRKRPTENLNNQLTDHLFTSFHAVALDLASMNVQRTRDHGIPFYAEYRKKCGLKHAETFDDLAGEISDAKVRLKLRELYGHPDLISPLHTHQILRFWYENPATFAPAQLTQIAQSSLARILCDAGDNITRVTENVFLLPHLQEKGVVSCDEIPEMDLRFWYECPGMYAFQNLCSIEGNSNSPFCCFRKNVRACNLWLSDCHNDSRSRRHSGKGASVEGRMEALEGMVKKLQRTVNNLRRRIRNIAASGVCRDDSGGLRKDGEIWQANPCTSCECQVT
;
A
#
# COMPACT_ATOMS: atom_id res chain seq x y z
N MET A 1 -1.87 -10.46 -19.21
CA MET A 1 -2.96 -9.65 -19.80
C MET A 1 -3.80 -10.41 -20.81
N GLU A 2 -3.31 -11.52 -21.38
CA GLU A 2 -4.03 -12.31 -22.38
C GLU A 2 -5.43 -12.78 -21.94
N MET A 3 -5.61 -13.15 -20.67
CA MET A 3 -6.92 -13.55 -20.13
C MET A 3 -7.93 -12.39 -19.92
N LEU A 4 -7.47 -11.13 -19.82
CA LEU A 4 -8.36 -9.98 -19.57
C LEU A 4 -8.90 -9.36 -20.87
N GLY A 5 -8.24 -9.62 -22.01
CA GLY A 5 -8.59 -9.04 -23.30
C GLY A 5 -8.47 -7.51 -23.35
N PRO A 6 -8.73 -6.90 -24.53
CA PRO A 6 -8.83 -5.45 -24.64
C PRO A 6 -10.07 -4.93 -23.91
N TYR A 7 -9.99 -3.72 -23.36
CA TYR A 7 -11.12 -3.05 -22.75
C TYR A 7 -12.20 -2.73 -23.80
N LYS A 8 -13.47 -3.03 -23.47
CA LYS A 8 -14.62 -2.87 -24.40
C LYS A 8 -15.57 -1.74 -24.00
N GLY A 9 -15.20 -0.92 -23.01
CA GLY A 9 -16.07 0.10 -22.43
C GLY A 9 -16.69 -0.30 -21.09
N TYR A 10 -17.38 0.64 -20.46
CA TYR A 10 -18.06 0.43 -19.19
C TYR A 10 -19.32 -0.39 -19.40
N ASP A 11 -19.49 -1.41 -18.56
CA ASP A 11 -20.68 -2.25 -18.53
C ASP A 11 -21.31 -2.15 -17.15
N PRO A 12 -22.48 -1.48 -17.00
CA PRO A 12 -23.14 -1.31 -15.72
C PRO A 12 -23.73 -2.62 -15.17
N THR A 13 -23.80 -3.69 -15.98
CA THR A 13 -24.32 -4.99 -15.56
C THR A 13 -23.27 -5.84 -14.85
N VAL A 14 -21.99 -5.43 -14.90
CA VAL A 14 -20.89 -6.12 -14.22
C VAL A 14 -20.90 -5.79 -12.73
N ASP A 15 -20.89 -6.83 -11.89
CA ASP A 15 -20.66 -6.69 -10.45
C ASP A 15 -19.18 -6.33 -10.18
N PRO A 16 -18.87 -5.14 -9.62
CA PRO A 16 -17.50 -4.74 -9.27
C PRO A 16 -17.05 -5.28 -7.91
N GLY A 17 -17.90 -6.02 -7.20
CA GLY A 17 -17.62 -6.60 -5.89
C GLY A 17 -16.37 -7.49 -5.91
N ILE A 18 -15.54 -7.34 -4.88
CA ILE A 18 -14.38 -8.22 -4.69
C ILE A 18 -14.89 -9.55 -4.15
N ALA A 19 -14.67 -10.62 -4.91
CA ALA A 19 -15.06 -11.97 -4.49
C ALA A 19 -14.36 -12.38 -3.17
N ASN A 20 -15.09 -13.09 -2.30
CA ASN A 20 -14.58 -13.48 -1.00
C ASN A 20 -13.35 -14.40 -1.12
N GLU A 21 -13.38 -15.35 -2.06
CA GLU A 21 -12.28 -16.23 -2.41
C GLU A 21 -11.04 -15.49 -2.89
N PHE A 22 -11.25 -14.37 -3.57
CA PHE A 22 -10.17 -13.56 -4.09
C PHE A 22 -9.44 -12.83 -2.95
N ALA A 23 -10.19 -12.13 -2.09
CA ALA A 23 -9.63 -11.38 -0.95
C ALA A 23 -9.04 -12.30 0.14
N THR A 24 -9.66 -13.47 0.34
CA THR A 24 -9.33 -14.36 1.44
C THR A 24 -8.25 -15.37 1.08
N ALA A 25 -8.17 -15.81 -0.19
CA ALA A 25 -7.24 -16.85 -0.61
C ALA A 25 -6.37 -16.44 -1.81
N ALA A 26 -6.96 -16.19 -2.97
CA ALA A 26 -6.21 -16.15 -4.23
C ALA A 26 -5.14 -15.06 -4.27
N PHE A 27 -5.44 -13.84 -3.82
CA PHE A 27 -4.47 -12.74 -3.87
C PHE A 27 -3.35 -12.85 -2.84
N ARG A 28 -3.45 -13.80 -1.90
CA ARG A 28 -2.41 -14.05 -0.90
C ARG A 28 -1.22 -14.83 -1.46
N PHE A 29 -1.24 -15.20 -2.75
CA PHE A 29 -0.06 -15.74 -3.44
C PHE A 29 1.16 -14.80 -3.30
N GLY A 30 0.93 -13.49 -3.17
CA GLY A 30 1.96 -12.49 -2.91
C GLY A 30 2.81 -12.79 -1.67
N HIS A 31 2.26 -13.46 -0.64
CA HIS A 31 3.04 -13.86 0.54
C HIS A 31 4.19 -14.81 0.21
N THR A 32 4.10 -15.58 -0.89
CA THR A 32 5.17 -16.48 -1.34
C THR A 32 6.32 -15.76 -2.04
N LEU A 33 6.11 -14.49 -2.39
CA LEU A 33 7.06 -13.62 -3.11
C LEU A 33 7.83 -12.67 -2.18
N ILE A 34 7.46 -12.63 -0.89
CA ILE A 34 8.08 -11.75 0.09
C ILE A 34 9.48 -12.26 0.46
N ASN A 35 10.46 -11.38 0.35
CA ASN A 35 11.83 -11.65 0.81
C ASN A 35 11.93 -11.60 2.35
N PRO A 36 12.78 -12.44 2.97
CA PRO A 36 13.02 -12.40 4.41
C PRO A 36 13.84 -11.19 4.85
N ILE A 37 14.51 -10.51 3.92
CA ILE A 37 15.41 -9.38 4.18
C ILE A 37 15.03 -8.26 3.21
N LEU A 38 14.90 -7.04 3.74
CA LEU A 38 14.69 -5.82 2.98
C LEU A 38 16.06 -5.18 2.72
N THR A 39 16.48 -5.18 1.46
CA THR A 39 17.72 -4.52 1.03
C THR A 39 17.59 -3.01 1.17
N ARG A 40 18.62 -2.34 1.68
CA ARG A 40 18.65 -0.88 1.81
C ARG A 40 19.88 -0.29 1.15
N LEU A 41 19.68 0.51 0.10
CA LEU A 41 20.76 0.97 -0.77
C LEU A 41 20.94 2.50 -0.77
N ASN A 42 22.18 2.96 -0.74
CA ASN A 42 22.53 4.37 -0.96
C ASN A 42 22.41 4.77 -2.45
N GLU A 43 22.73 6.02 -2.76
CA GLU A 43 22.69 6.59 -4.12
C GLU A 43 23.58 5.83 -5.14
N SER A 44 24.65 5.20 -4.66
CA SER A 44 25.58 4.41 -5.47
C SER A 44 25.15 2.93 -5.57
N PHE A 45 23.93 2.61 -5.13
CA PHE A 45 23.39 1.24 -5.08
C PHE A 45 24.20 0.27 -4.22
N GLN A 46 24.89 0.79 -3.21
CA GLN A 46 25.60 -0.01 -2.20
C GLN A 46 24.78 -0.04 -0.91
N THR A 47 24.94 -1.09 -0.11
CA THR A 47 24.26 -1.20 1.20
C THR A 47 24.61 -0.01 2.10
N ILE A 48 23.61 0.57 2.74
CA ILE A 48 23.80 1.67 3.72
C ILE A 48 24.50 1.17 4.99
N GLU A 49 25.00 2.08 5.82
CA GLU A 49 25.75 1.75 7.05
C GLU A 49 24.91 0.91 8.03
N GLU A 50 23.61 1.18 8.13
CA GLU A 50 22.66 0.43 8.96
C GLU A 50 22.44 -1.02 8.47
N GLY A 51 22.94 -1.37 7.29
CA GLY A 51 22.86 -2.71 6.72
C GLY A 51 21.48 -3.07 6.16
N ASP A 52 21.27 -4.31 5.78
CA ASP A 52 19.96 -4.79 5.37
C ASP A 52 19.05 -5.09 6.58
N LEU A 53 17.73 -4.95 6.40
CA LEU A 53 16.75 -5.07 7.49
C LEU A 53 16.01 -6.43 7.42
N PRO A 54 16.15 -7.32 8.41
CA PRO A 54 15.32 -8.52 8.50
C PRO A 54 13.84 -8.16 8.59
N LEU A 55 12.99 -8.83 7.82
CA LEU A 55 11.56 -8.49 7.70
C LEU A 55 10.84 -8.54 9.05
N GLY A 56 11.14 -9.51 9.92
CA GLY A 56 10.55 -9.62 11.25
C GLY A 56 10.77 -8.38 12.13
N LYS A 57 11.85 -7.63 11.88
CA LYS A 57 12.19 -6.38 12.58
C LYS A 57 11.64 -5.12 11.88
N ALA A 58 11.08 -5.27 10.68
CA ALA A 58 10.51 -4.17 9.89
C ALA A 58 9.02 -3.94 10.19
N PHE A 59 8.32 -4.96 10.71
CA PHE A 59 6.90 -4.87 11.01
C PHE A 59 6.61 -3.79 12.06
N PHE A 60 5.71 -2.87 11.72
CA PHE A 60 5.29 -1.73 12.56
C PHE A 60 6.47 -0.92 13.12
N ALA A 61 7.53 -0.77 12.32
CA ALA A 61 8.75 -0.07 12.70
C ALA A 61 8.96 1.29 12.00
N PRO A 62 8.03 2.27 12.13
CA PRO A 62 8.14 3.55 11.40
C PRO A 62 9.37 4.37 11.81
N TRP A 63 9.92 4.16 13.02
CA TRP A 63 11.15 4.82 13.44
C TRP A 63 12.35 4.47 12.55
N ARG A 64 12.32 3.32 11.86
CA ARG A 64 13.34 2.94 10.87
C ARG A 64 13.37 3.93 9.71
N ILE A 65 12.19 4.39 9.27
CA ILE A 65 12.10 5.39 8.19
C ILE A 65 12.62 6.74 8.70
N VAL A 66 12.24 7.15 9.91
CA VAL A 66 12.61 8.47 10.44
C VAL A 66 14.09 8.56 10.80
N ASN A 67 14.68 7.49 11.34
CA ASN A 67 16.01 7.53 11.94
C ASN A 67 17.09 6.81 11.11
N GLU A 68 16.74 6.01 10.09
CA GLU A 68 17.69 5.16 9.34
C GLU A 68 17.63 5.45 7.83
N GLY A 69 17.71 6.73 7.47
CA GLY A 69 17.93 7.18 6.09
C GLY A 69 16.68 7.39 5.23
N GLY A 70 15.48 7.47 5.81
CA GLY A 70 14.26 7.78 5.06
C GLY A 70 13.68 6.57 4.31
N ILE A 71 12.93 6.85 3.23
CA ILE A 71 12.30 5.83 2.38
C ILE A 71 13.17 5.45 1.18
N ASP A 72 14.05 6.34 0.73
CA ASP A 72 14.88 6.17 -0.47
C ASP A 72 15.71 4.88 -0.47
N PRO A 73 16.38 4.49 0.64
CA PRO A 73 17.15 3.26 0.65
C PRO A 73 16.31 2.01 0.41
N LEU A 74 15.10 2.00 0.95
CA LEU A 74 14.15 0.91 0.75
C LEU A 74 13.60 0.92 -0.67
N MET A 75 13.27 2.08 -1.23
CA MET A 75 12.82 2.21 -2.61
C MET A 75 13.87 1.70 -3.60
N ARG A 76 15.14 2.10 -3.44
CA ARG A 76 16.26 1.55 -4.24
C ARG A 76 16.38 0.03 -4.08
N GLY A 77 16.24 -0.48 -2.86
CA GLY A 77 16.18 -1.93 -2.63
C GLY A 77 15.04 -2.62 -3.39
N MET A 78 13.85 -2.02 -3.47
CA MET A 78 12.68 -2.63 -4.13
C MET A 78 12.87 -2.85 -5.62
N PHE A 79 13.48 -1.89 -6.35
CA PHE A 79 13.67 -2.02 -7.80
C PHE A 79 15.03 -2.61 -8.20
N MET A 80 15.96 -2.77 -7.26
CA MET A 80 17.27 -3.39 -7.51
C MET A 80 17.35 -4.85 -7.06
N SER A 81 16.55 -5.26 -6.07
CA SER A 81 16.59 -6.62 -5.53
C SER A 81 15.54 -7.53 -6.17
N PRO A 82 15.87 -8.81 -6.42
CA PRO A 82 14.92 -9.77 -6.95
C PRO A 82 13.83 -10.09 -5.91
N ALA A 83 12.59 -10.24 -6.37
CA ALA A 83 11.53 -10.84 -5.55
C ALA A 83 11.85 -12.30 -5.24
N LYS A 84 11.35 -12.80 -4.10
CA LYS A 84 11.49 -14.23 -3.77
C LYS A 84 10.75 -15.06 -4.83
N ARG A 85 11.43 -16.05 -5.39
CA ARG A 85 10.78 -17.03 -6.27
C ARG A 85 10.02 -18.06 -5.44
N LYS A 86 8.75 -18.30 -5.78
CA LYS A 86 7.99 -19.42 -5.20
C LYS A 86 8.53 -20.74 -5.73
N ARG A 87 8.97 -21.64 -4.85
CA ARG A 87 9.32 -23.03 -5.17
C ARG A 87 8.40 -23.98 -4.41
N PRO A 88 8.06 -25.17 -4.94
CA PRO A 88 7.17 -26.11 -4.25
C PRO A 88 7.62 -26.48 -2.83
N THR A 89 8.92 -26.52 -2.61
CA THR A 89 9.56 -26.85 -1.32
C THR A 89 9.85 -25.63 -0.43
N GLU A 90 9.71 -24.41 -0.96
CA GLU A 90 10.07 -23.15 -0.28
C GLU A 90 8.97 -22.12 -0.51
N ASN A 91 7.83 -22.30 0.17
CA ASN A 91 6.67 -21.42 0.03
C ASN A 91 6.87 -20.09 0.78
N LEU A 92 6.53 -20.02 2.07
CA LEU A 92 6.75 -18.83 2.89
C LEU A 92 8.11 -18.93 3.59
N ASN A 93 8.76 -17.79 3.79
CA ASN A 93 10.01 -17.71 4.55
C ASN A 93 9.73 -17.67 6.06
N ASN A 94 10.74 -17.98 6.88
CA ASN A 94 10.61 -18.07 8.34
C ASN A 94 10.23 -16.74 9.03
N GLN A 95 10.47 -15.59 8.40
CA GLN A 95 10.02 -14.29 8.94
C GLN A 95 8.49 -14.16 8.93
N LEU A 96 7.81 -14.96 8.10
CA LEU A 96 6.35 -14.97 7.98
C LEU A 96 5.70 -16.16 8.70
N THR A 97 6.42 -17.26 8.94
CA THR A 97 5.87 -18.46 9.61
C THR A 97 6.23 -18.54 11.08
N ASP A 98 7.46 -18.16 11.47
CA ASP A 98 7.95 -18.37 12.84
C ASP A 98 8.24 -17.07 13.59
N HIS A 99 8.29 -15.95 12.86
CA HIS A 99 8.67 -14.66 13.42
C HIS A 99 7.71 -13.52 13.07
N LEU A 100 6.50 -13.83 12.56
CA LEU A 100 5.53 -12.81 12.21
C LEU A 100 5.14 -12.02 13.46
N PHE A 101 5.34 -10.70 13.39
CA PHE A 101 5.00 -9.74 14.44
C PHE A 101 5.60 -10.00 15.83
N THR A 102 6.76 -10.66 15.89
CA THR A 102 7.53 -10.91 17.13
C THR A 102 7.82 -9.66 17.96
N SER A 103 7.93 -8.49 17.33
CA SER A 103 8.17 -7.22 18.05
C SER A 103 6.92 -6.65 18.74
N PHE A 104 5.72 -7.18 18.47
CA PHE A 104 4.45 -6.62 18.93
C PHE A 104 3.53 -7.61 19.64
N HIS A 105 3.69 -8.91 19.38
CA HIS A 105 2.91 -9.96 20.03
C HIS A 105 3.79 -10.74 20.99
N ALA A 106 3.22 -11.16 22.12
CA ALA A 106 3.89 -12.03 23.08
C ALA A 106 4.27 -13.40 22.49
N VAL A 107 3.56 -13.82 21.43
CA VAL A 107 3.81 -15.06 20.69
C VAL A 107 3.93 -14.71 19.21
N ALA A 108 4.96 -15.25 18.57
CA ALA A 108 5.12 -15.13 17.12
C ALA A 108 3.95 -15.79 16.41
N LEU A 109 3.42 -15.13 15.38
CA LEU A 109 2.35 -15.68 14.58
C LEU A 109 2.91 -16.43 13.36
N ASP A 110 2.08 -17.28 12.77
CA ASP A 110 2.36 -17.98 11.51
C ASP A 110 1.36 -17.55 10.45
N LEU A 111 1.82 -16.77 9.47
CA LEU A 111 0.99 -16.27 8.38
C LEU A 111 0.39 -17.41 7.55
N ALA A 112 1.10 -18.52 7.36
CA ALA A 112 0.60 -19.65 6.60
C ALA A 112 -0.58 -20.31 7.32
N SER A 113 -0.45 -20.60 8.61
CA SER A 113 -1.54 -21.18 9.40
C SER A 113 -2.71 -20.20 9.55
N MET A 114 -2.45 -18.91 9.74
CA MET A 114 -3.49 -17.87 9.77
C MET A 114 -4.27 -17.81 8.45
N ASN A 115 -3.59 -17.94 7.31
CA ASN A 115 -4.26 -17.98 6.02
C ASN A 115 -5.19 -19.20 5.92
N VAL A 116 -4.71 -20.40 6.31
CA VAL A 116 -5.52 -21.64 6.33
C VAL A 116 -6.73 -21.46 7.24
N GLN A 117 -6.52 -20.98 8.45
CA GLN A 117 -7.61 -20.77 9.40
C GLN A 117 -8.61 -19.72 8.90
N ARG A 118 -8.14 -18.65 8.24
CA ARG A 118 -9.01 -17.62 7.67
C ARG A 118 -9.86 -18.15 6.51
N THR A 119 -9.34 -19.06 5.69
CA THR A 119 -10.16 -19.69 4.65
C THR A 119 -11.30 -20.52 5.23
N ARG A 120 -11.07 -21.19 6.36
CA ARG A 120 -12.12 -21.95 7.08
C ARG A 120 -13.16 -21.04 7.70
N ASP A 121 -12.69 -19.98 8.37
CA ASP A 121 -13.52 -18.93 8.97
C ASP A 121 -14.48 -18.29 7.95
N HIS A 122 -13.98 -18.00 6.74
CA HIS A 122 -14.76 -17.42 5.66
C HIS A 122 -15.60 -18.44 4.87
N GLY A 123 -15.61 -19.72 5.25
CA GLY A 123 -16.36 -20.77 4.58
C GLY A 123 -15.97 -20.95 3.11
N ILE A 124 -14.69 -20.72 2.78
CA ILE A 124 -14.22 -20.82 1.40
C ILE A 124 -14.28 -22.30 0.96
N PRO A 125 -14.94 -22.63 -0.17
CA PRO A 125 -14.96 -23.99 -0.71
C PRO A 125 -13.57 -24.60 -0.88
N PHE A 126 -13.49 -25.92 -0.93
CA PHE A 126 -12.21 -26.59 -1.15
C PHE A 126 -11.71 -26.47 -2.59
N TYR A 127 -10.45 -26.85 -2.80
CA TYR A 127 -9.75 -26.76 -4.07
C TYR A 127 -10.51 -27.42 -5.24
N ALA A 128 -11.17 -28.56 -5.02
CA ALA A 128 -11.91 -29.27 -6.06
C ALA A 128 -13.07 -28.46 -6.66
N GLU A 129 -13.77 -27.68 -5.83
CA GLU A 129 -14.85 -26.80 -6.31
C GLU A 129 -14.31 -25.71 -7.23
N TYR A 130 -13.12 -25.17 -6.94
CA TYR A 130 -12.48 -24.20 -7.82
C TYR A 130 -11.93 -24.84 -9.09
N ARG A 131 -11.39 -26.07 -9.04
CA ARG A 131 -11.00 -26.81 -10.25
C ARG A 131 -12.18 -26.94 -11.20
N LYS A 132 -13.34 -27.35 -10.68
CA LYS A 132 -14.58 -27.47 -11.44
C LYS A 132 -15.02 -26.11 -12.02
N LYS A 133 -15.07 -25.05 -11.21
CA LYS A 133 -15.43 -23.70 -11.66
C LYS A 133 -14.49 -23.16 -12.75
N CYS A 134 -13.21 -23.49 -12.68
CA CYS A 134 -12.20 -23.09 -13.66
C CYS A 134 -12.09 -24.03 -14.88
N GLY A 135 -12.97 -25.05 -14.99
CA GLY A 135 -12.93 -26.01 -16.11
C GLY A 135 -11.73 -26.97 -16.09
N LEU A 136 -11.08 -27.15 -14.94
CA LEU A 136 -9.97 -28.07 -14.76
C LEU A 136 -10.48 -29.50 -14.47
N LYS A 137 -9.70 -30.51 -14.85
CA LYS A 137 -10.03 -31.92 -14.63
C LYS A 137 -10.16 -32.22 -13.13
N HIS A 138 -11.21 -32.94 -12.72
CA HIS A 138 -11.33 -33.44 -11.36
C HIS A 138 -10.19 -34.43 -11.03
N ALA A 139 -9.70 -34.40 -9.79
CA ALA A 139 -8.56 -35.19 -9.34
C ALA A 139 -9.04 -36.17 -8.28
N GLU A 140 -9.11 -37.45 -8.65
CA GLU A 140 -9.50 -38.55 -7.75
C GLU A 140 -8.33 -38.93 -6.82
N THR A 141 -7.11 -38.76 -7.31
CA THR A 141 -5.89 -39.08 -6.58
C THR A 141 -4.93 -37.90 -6.60
N PHE A 142 -3.99 -37.87 -5.66
CA PHE A 142 -2.96 -36.84 -5.67
C PHE A 142 -2.08 -36.92 -6.93
N ASP A 143 -1.90 -38.09 -7.54
CA ASP A 143 -1.11 -38.21 -8.77
C ASP A 143 -1.80 -37.58 -10.00
N ASP A 144 -3.13 -37.43 -9.98
CA ASP A 144 -3.84 -36.65 -11.01
C ASP A 144 -3.45 -35.17 -10.99
N LEU A 145 -2.90 -34.67 -9.87
CA LEU A 145 -2.40 -33.30 -9.73
C LEU A 145 -0.93 -33.14 -10.16
N ALA A 146 -0.35 -34.11 -10.88
CA ALA A 146 1.06 -34.04 -11.26
C ALA A 146 1.41 -32.90 -12.23
N GLY A 147 0.43 -32.43 -13.01
CA GLY A 147 0.61 -31.28 -13.90
C GLY A 147 0.74 -29.96 -13.14
N GLU A 148 -0.01 -29.80 -12.06
CA GLU A 148 -0.08 -28.58 -11.26
C GLU A 148 0.88 -28.59 -10.07
N ILE A 149 1.07 -29.77 -9.46
CA ILE A 149 1.97 -30.03 -8.34
C ILE A 149 3.02 -31.03 -8.81
N SER A 150 4.02 -30.52 -9.52
CA SER A 150 5.06 -31.35 -10.13
C SER A 150 5.90 -32.16 -9.13
N ASP A 151 6.09 -31.64 -7.91
CA ASP A 151 6.88 -32.28 -6.87
C ASP A 151 6.10 -33.41 -6.17
N ALA A 152 6.52 -34.66 -6.40
CA ALA A 152 5.89 -35.84 -5.80
C ALA A 152 5.95 -35.85 -4.25
N LYS A 153 7.01 -35.31 -3.63
CA LYS A 153 7.10 -35.23 -2.16
C LYS A 153 6.05 -34.27 -1.60
N VAL A 154 5.77 -33.18 -2.30
CA VAL A 154 4.69 -32.26 -1.93
C VAL A 154 3.34 -32.96 -2.02
N ARG A 155 3.09 -33.71 -3.10
CA ARG A 155 1.86 -34.50 -3.26
C ARG A 155 1.68 -35.56 -2.16
N LEU A 156 2.75 -36.27 -1.80
CA LEU A 156 2.75 -37.24 -0.70
C LEU A 156 2.41 -36.59 0.64
N LYS A 157 3.02 -35.45 0.97
CA LYS A 157 2.70 -34.71 2.20
C LYS A 157 1.26 -34.20 2.23
N LEU A 158 0.74 -33.71 1.09
CA LEU A 158 -0.65 -33.28 1.02
C LEU A 158 -1.60 -34.47 1.21
N ARG A 159 -1.25 -35.66 0.71
CA ARG A 159 -2.00 -36.89 0.96
C ARG A 159 -2.01 -37.28 2.43
N GLU A 160 -0.87 -37.20 3.10
CA GLU A 160 -0.76 -37.48 4.55
C GLU A 160 -1.59 -36.50 5.39
N LEU A 161 -1.65 -35.22 4.98
CA LEU A 161 -2.35 -34.17 5.74
C LEU A 161 -3.86 -34.11 5.48
N TYR A 162 -4.28 -34.25 4.22
CA TYR A 162 -5.67 -34.04 3.81
C TYR A 162 -6.41 -35.34 3.48
N GLY A 163 -5.71 -36.46 3.27
CA GLY A 163 -6.30 -37.74 2.88
C GLY A 163 -6.76 -37.79 1.41
N HIS A 164 -7.53 -36.80 0.95
CA HIS A 164 -8.10 -36.73 -0.40
C HIS A 164 -7.83 -35.37 -1.07
N PRO A 165 -7.60 -35.30 -2.41
CA PRO A 165 -7.40 -34.04 -3.13
C PRO A 165 -8.55 -33.02 -2.96
N ASP A 166 -9.77 -33.51 -2.78
CA ASP A 166 -10.95 -32.66 -2.59
C ASP A 166 -10.94 -31.84 -1.32
N LEU A 167 -10.12 -32.21 -0.32
CA LEU A 167 -10.07 -31.54 0.97
C LEU A 167 -8.98 -30.46 1.05
N ILE A 168 -8.21 -30.26 -0.03
CA ILE A 168 -7.14 -29.27 -0.07
C ILE A 168 -7.73 -27.85 0.08
N SER A 169 -7.15 -27.06 0.97
CA SER A 169 -7.51 -25.64 1.13
C SER A 169 -7.04 -24.80 -0.08
N PRO A 170 -7.87 -23.87 -0.59
CA PRO A 170 -7.64 -23.17 -1.87
C PRO A 170 -6.54 -22.10 -1.85
N LEU A 171 -5.81 -21.94 -0.74
CA LEU A 171 -4.65 -21.04 -0.62
C LEU A 171 -3.49 -21.34 -1.58
N HIS A 172 -3.54 -22.49 -2.23
CA HIS A 172 -2.56 -22.92 -3.23
C HIS A 172 -2.94 -22.54 -4.67
N THR A 173 -4.04 -21.80 -4.86
CA THR A 173 -4.51 -21.43 -6.20
C THR A 173 -4.01 -20.03 -6.59
N HIS A 174 -3.28 -19.99 -7.71
CA HIS A 174 -2.81 -18.76 -8.34
C HIS A 174 -3.90 -18.21 -9.29
N GLN A 175 -3.93 -16.87 -9.46
CA GLN A 175 -4.73 -16.04 -10.41
C GLN A 175 -6.02 -15.45 -9.80
N ILE A 176 -6.50 -14.20 -9.99
CA ILE A 176 -6.33 -13.07 -10.95
C ILE A 176 -6.68 -11.75 -10.22
N LEU A 177 -6.16 -10.57 -10.64
CA LEU A 177 -6.83 -9.27 -10.39
C LEU A 177 -7.05 -8.41 -11.64
N ARG A 178 -8.07 -7.54 -11.52
CA ARG A 178 -8.56 -6.52 -12.47
C ARG A 178 -8.67 -5.16 -11.76
N PHE A 179 -8.12 -4.10 -12.38
CA PHE A 179 -8.52 -2.70 -12.19
C PHE A 179 -8.20 -1.94 -13.50
N TRP A 180 -9.08 -1.03 -13.96
CA TRP A 180 -8.86 -0.27 -15.21
C TRP A 180 -9.38 1.16 -15.13
N TYR A 181 -8.63 2.10 -15.71
CA TYR A 181 -8.83 3.55 -15.62
C TYR A 181 -9.35 4.20 -16.91
N GLU A 182 -9.49 3.47 -18.02
CA GLU A 182 -9.85 4.04 -19.34
C GLU A 182 -11.36 4.13 -19.62
N ASN A 183 -12.20 4.37 -18.62
CA ASN A 183 -13.60 4.65 -18.92
C ASN A 183 -13.70 5.96 -19.74
N PRO A 184 -14.27 5.95 -20.97
CA PRO A 184 -14.29 7.10 -21.87
C PRO A 184 -15.10 8.30 -21.36
N ALA A 185 -15.90 8.12 -20.29
CA ALA A 185 -16.60 9.22 -19.62
C ALA A 185 -15.73 9.97 -18.58
N THR A 186 -14.54 9.47 -18.26
CA THR A 186 -13.75 9.96 -17.10
C THR A 186 -12.65 10.96 -17.48
N PHE A 187 -12.01 10.80 -18.64
CA PHE A 187 -10.89 11.66 -19.08
C PHE A 187 -11.00 12.02 -20.56
N ALA A 188 -10.54 13.22 -20.92
CA ALA A 188 -10.41 13.61 -22.33
C ALA A 188 -9.35 12.72 -23.04
N PRO A 189 -9.46 12.47 -24.36
CA PRO A 189 -8.48 11.64 -25.08
C PRO A 189 -7.02 12.09 -24.94
N ALA A 190 -6.79 13.40 -24.87
CA ALA A 190 -5.46 13.97 -24.65
C ALA A 190 -4.93 13.68 -23.23
N GLN A 191 -5.81 13.70 -22.22
CA GLN A 191 -5.48 13.34 -20.84
C GLN A 191 -5.16 11.83 -20.72
N LEU A 192 -5.93 10.96 -21.39
CA LEU A 192 -5.63 9.52 -21.42
C LEU A 192 -4.27 9.21 -22.03
N THR A 193 -3.87 9.96 -23.07
CA THR A 193 -2.54 9.82 -23.68
C THR A 193 -1.44 10.16 -22.68
N GLN A 194 -1.65 11.18 -21.85
CA GLN A 194 -0.71 11.58 -20.80
C GLN A 194 -0.68 10.57 -19.63
N ILE A 195 -1.83 10.06 -19.19
CA ILE A 195 -1.89 9.01 -18.15
C ILE A 195 -1.19 7.73 -18.64
N ALA A 196 -1.37 7.34 -19.89
CA ALA A 196 -0.76 6.14 -20.46
C ALA A 196 0.78 6.21 -20.53
N GLN A 197 1.36 7.43 -20.49
CA GLN A 197 2.81 7.63 -20.42
C GLN A 197 3.37 7.49 -19.00
N SER A 198 2.51 7.49 -17.98
CA SER A 198 2.94 7.35 -16.59
C SER A 198 3.58 5.98 -16.34
N SER A 199 4.65 5.98 -15.55
CA SER A 199 5.35 4.77 -15.13
C SER A 199 5.64 4.84 -13.64
N LEU A 200 5.75 3.68 -12.97
CA LEU A 200 6.17 3.66 -11.57
C LEU A 200 7.61 4.17 -11.42
N ALA A 201 8.46 4.01 -12.44
CA ALA A 201 9.78 4.62 -12.49
C ALA A 201 9.72 6.15 -12.36
N ARG A 202 8.82 6.79 -13.12
CA ARG A 202 8.60 8.26 -13.05
C ARG A 202 8.11 8.68 -11.67
N ILE A 203 7.15 7.95 -11.11
CA ILE A 203 6.64 8.22 -9.76
C ILE A 203 7.77 8.16 -8.72
N LEU A 204 8.68 7.19 -8.80
CA LEU A 204 9.82 7.10 -7.89
C LEU A 204 10.80 8.25 -8.05
N CYS A 205 11.03 8.71 -9.29
CA CYS A 205 11.87 9.88 -9.54
C CYS A 205 11.24 11.19 -9.04
N ASP A 206 9.92 11.34 -9.14
CA ASP A 206 9.22 12.56 -8.69
C ASP A 206 9.01 12.61 -7.17
N ALA A 207 8.82 11.44 -6.55
CA ALA A 207 8.49 11.34 -5.13
C ALA A 207 9.69 11.00 -4.22
N GLY A 208 10.79 10.50 -4.78
CA GLY A 208 12.02 10.23 -4.03
C GLY A 208 12.76 11.51 -3.71
N ASP A 209 13.26 11.63 -2.47
CA ASP A 209 13.99 12.85 -2.05
C ASP A 209 15.34 12.96 -2.77
N ASN A 210 15.95 11.82 -3.11
CA ASN A 210 17.29 11.70 -3.67
C ASN A 210 17.41 10.50 -4.63
N ILE A 211 16.34 10.17 -5.35
CA ILE A 211 16.35 9.17 -6.42
C ILE A 211 16.59 9.89 -7.75
N THR A 212 17.83 9.86 -8.23
CA THR A 212 18.23 10.43 -9.52
C THR A 212 18.39 9.39 -10.62
N ARG A 213 18.40 8.11 -10.26
CA ARG A 213 18.63 6.98 -11.16
C ARG A 213 17.69 5.83 -10.86
N VAL A 214 17.10 5.25 -11.91
CA VAL A 214 16.08 4.20 -11.82
C VAL A 214 16.14 3.27 -13.04
N THR A 215 15.44 2.14 -13.00
CA THR A 215 15.19 1.31 -14.18
C THR A 215 13.92 1.77 -14.91
N GLU A 216 13.85 1.62 -16.23
CA GLU A 216 12.66 2.00 -17.01
C GLU A 216 11.42 1.20 -16.57
N ASN A 217 11.58 -0.12 -16.41
CA ASN A 217 10.57 -0.98 -15.80
C ASN A 217 11.06 -1.49 -14.44
N VAL A 218 10.57 -0.87 -13.37
CA VAL A 218 10.94 -1.18 -11.97
C VAL A 218 10.48 -2.56 -11.49
N PHE A 219 9.63 -3.26 -12.26
CA PHE A 219 9.28 -4.66 -11.98
C PHE A 219 10.30 -5.66 -12.54
N LEU A 220 11.22 -5.20 -13.39
CA LEU A 220 12.27 -6.03 -14.00
C LEU A 220 13.63 -5.65 -13.43
N LEU A 221 14.49 -6.67 -13.28
CA LEU A 221 15.85 -6.44 -12.81
C LEU A 221 16.66 -5.65 -13.85
N PRO A 222 17.62 -4.80 -13.43
CA PRO A 222 18.40 -3.97 -14.35
C PRO A 222 19.10 -4.78 -15.46
N HIS A 223 19.69 -5.94 -15.12
CA HIS A 223 20.42 -6.77 -16.09
C HIS A 223 19.53 -7.46 -17.13
N LEU A 224 18.20 -7.43 -16.96
CA LEU A 224 17.23 -7.96 -17.91
C LEU A 224 16.75 -6.88 -18.91
N GLN A 225 17.23 -5.64 -18.76
CA GLN A 225 16.84 -4.49 -19.55
C GLN A 225 18.06 -3.96 -20.29
N GLU A 226 17.89 -3.55 -21.55
CA GLU A 226 19.02 -3.12 -22.40
C GLU A 226 19.78 -1.92 -21.82
N LYS A 227 19.05 -0.95 -21.25
CA LYS A 227 19.64 0.27 -20.68
C LYS A 227 20.03 0.14 -19.20
N GLY A 228 19.63 -0.93 -18.52
CA GLY A 228 19.85 -1.09 -17.08
C GLY A 228 19.28 0.06 -16.25
N VAL A 229 20.16 0.78 -15.54
CA VAL A 229 19.80 1.92 -14.68
C VAL A 229 20.12 3.24 -15.39
N VAL A 230 19.09 4.01 -15.69
CA VAL A 230 19.12 5.29 -16.43
C VAL A 230 18.95 6.49 -15.49
N SER A 231 19.22 7.71 -16.00
CA SER A 231 18.89 8.94 -15.26
C SER A 231 17.37 9.15 -15.21
N CYS A 232 16.88 9.74 -14.12
CA CYS A 232 15.49 10.18 -14.03
C CYS A 232 15.11 11.21 -15.11
N ASP A 233 16.06 11.95 -15.65
CA ASP A 233 15.81 12.89 -16.77
C ASP A 233 15.44 12.19 -18.07
N GLU A 234 15.82 10.91 -18.21
CA GLU A 234 15.50 10.09 -19.39
C GLU A 234 14.12 9.43 -19.28
N ILE A 235 13.49 9.45 -18.10
CA ILE A 235 12.17 8.87 -17.86
C ILE A 235 11.08 9.89 -18.22
N PRO A 236 10.18 9.58 -19.18
CA PRO A 236 9.12 10.49 -19.61
C PRO A 236 8.26 11.01 -18.46
N GLU A 237 8.01 12.31 -18.47
CA GLU A 237 7.13 13.01 -17.53
C GLU A 237 5.72 13.16 -18.10
N MET A 238 4.72 13.14 -17.20
CA MET A 238 3.34 13.43 -17.57
C MET A 238 3.14 14.94 -17.68
N ASP A 239 2.63 15.41 -18.82
CA ASP A 239 2.32 16.81 -19.03
C ASP A 239 0.97 17.19 -18.39
N LEU A 240 1.02 17.82 -17.22
CA LEU A 240 -0.17 18.27 -16.50
C LEU A 240 -0.88 19.47 -17.13
N ARG A 241 -0.34 20.10 -18.19
CA ARG A 241 -1.00 21.21 -18.88
C ARG A 241 -2.34 20.81 -19.49
N PHE A 242 -2.56 19.52 -19.77
CA PHE A 242 -3.83 18.98 -20.26
C PHE A 242 -4.95 18.94 -19.21
N TRP A 243 -4.65 19.28 -17.95
CA TRP A 243 -5.62 19.47 -16.86
C TRP A 243 -5.83 20.94 -16.50
N TYR A 244 -5.20 21.87 -17.22
CA TYR A 244 -5.36 23.29 -16.95
C TYR A 244 -6.72 23.79 -17.46
N GLU A 245 -7.58 24.19 -16.53
CA GLU A 245 -8.82 24.91 -16.84
C GLU A 245 -8.59 26.42 -16.74
N CYS A 246 -8.72 27.15 -17.85
CA CYS A 246 -8.65 28.61 -17.84
C CYS A 246 -9.87 29.17 -17.06
N PRO A 247 -9.67 29.95 -15.97
CA PRO A 247 -10.76 30.61 -15.26
C PRO A 247 -11.24 31.81 -16.10
N GLY A 248 -12.10 31.54 -17.08
CA GLY A 248 -12.57 32.54 -18.03
C GLY A 248 -13.35 32.00 -19.23
N MET A 249 -13.49 30.68 -19.40
CA MET A 249 -14.27 30.12 -20.51
C MET A 249 -15.77 30.49 -20.49
N TYR A 250 -16.34 30.87 -19.34
CA TYR A 250 -17.70 31.42 -19.29
C TYR A 250 -17.79 32.89 -19.73
N ALA A 251 -16.68 33.62 -19.81
CA ALA A 251 -16.65 35.00 -20.28
C ALA A 251 -16.29 35.14 -21.78
N PHE A 252 -15.91 34.03 -22.45
CA PHE A 252 -15.42 34.06 -23.83
C PHE A 252 -16.14 33.09 -24.79
N GLN A 253 -17.31 32.56 -24.42
CA GLN A 253 -18.24 31.92 -25.37
C GLN A 253 -18.64 32.87 -26.53
N ASN A 254 -18.50 34.19 -26.35
CA ASN A 254 -18.84 35.19 -27.36
C ASN A 254 -17.69 35.53 -28.34
N LEU A 255 -16.46 35.03 -28.15
CA LEU A 255 -15.31 35.39 -29.02
C LEU A 255 -14.82 34.26 -29.94
N CYS A 256 -15.24 33.00 -29.72
CA CYS A 256 -15.12 31.94 -30.74
C CYS A 256 -16.25 31.97 -31.79
N SER A 257 -17.18 32.93 -31.69
CA SER A 257 -18.31 33.08 -32.63
C SER A 257 -18.00 34.03 -33.81
N ILE A 258 -16.79 34.58 -33.89
CA ILE A 258 -16.36 35.44 -34.99
C ILE A 258 -15.37 34.64 -35.83
N GLU A 259 -15.81 34.26 -37.03
CA GLU A 259 -15.14 33.40 -38.02
C GLU A 259 -15.23 31.88 -37.80
N GLY A 260 -16.47 31.40 -37.77
CA GLY A 260 -16.90 30.18 -38.47
C GLY A 260 -15.93 28.99 -38.52
N ASN A 261 -15.63 28.36 -37.39
CA ASN A 261 -15.39 26.92 -37.38
C ASN A 261 -15.56 26.31 -35.97
N SER A 262 -16.56 25.45 -35.86
CA SER A 262 -16.91 24.46 -34.82
C SER A 262 -16.45 24.68 -33.36
N ASN A 263 -17.46 24.69 -32.47
CA ASN A 263 -17.42 24.48 -31.01
C ASN A 263 -16.35 23.45 -30.58
N SER A 264 -15.16 23.95 -30.28
CA SER A 264 -14.05 23.15 -29.76
C SER A 264 -13.39 23.91 -28.63
N PRO A 265 -13.29 23.34 -27.42
CA PRO A 265 -12.51 23.92 -26.31
C PRO A 265 -11.02 24.10 -26.64
N PHE A 266 -10.57 23.59 -27.80
CA PHE A 266 -9.17 23.49 -28.22
C PHE A 266 -8.63 24.70 -29.00
N CYS A 267 -9.28 25.88 -28.94
CA CYS A 267 -8.88 27.03 -29.74
C CYS A 267 -7.42 27.49 -29.49
N CYS A 268 -6.86 27.24 -28.30
CA CYS A 268 -5.47 27.56 -27.99
C CYS A 268 -4.43 26.66 -28.68
N PHE A 269 -4.79 25.46 -29.14
CA PHE A 269 -3.79 24.50 -29.64
C PHE A 269 -3.64 24.46 -31.16
N ARG A 270 -4.57 25.04 -31.92
CA ARG A 270 -4.50 25.02 -33.40
C ARG A 270 -3.76 26.19 -34.03
N LYS A 271 -3.53 27.30 -33.31
CA LYS A 271 -2.82 28.46 -33.86
C LYS A 271 -1.62 28.82 -32.98
N ASN A 272 -0.45 28.36 -33.44
CA ASN A 272 0.87 28.93 -33.13
C ASN A 272 1.31 28.81 -31.66
N VAL A 273 2.24 27.88 -31.38
CA VAL A 273 2.86 27.63 -30.06
C VAL A 273 3.38 28.92 -29.40
N ARG A 274 3.80 29.92 -30.18
CA ARG A 274 4.23 31.23 -29.67
C ARG A 274 3.12 32.07 -29.04
N ALA A 275 1.89 32.01 -29.57
CA ALA A 275 0.76 32.76 -29.03
C ALA A 275 0.27 32.17 -27.69
N CYS A 276 0.35 30.84 -27.54
CA CYS A 276 0.03 30.16 -26.29
C CYS A 276 1.06 30.50 -25.18
N ASN A 277 2.35 30.59 -25.52
CA ASN A 277 3.39 31.00 -24.57
C ASN A 277 3.24 32.46 -24.10
N LEU A 278 2.81 33.37 -24.99
CA LEU A 278 2.49 34.77 -24.64
C LEU A 278 1.24 34.88 -23.75
N TRP A 279 0.24 34.02 -23.93
CA TRP A 279 -0.96 34.00 -23.09
C TRP A 279 -0.75 33.34 -21.72
N LEU A 280 0.10 32.32 -21.62
CA LEU A 280 0.52 31.75 -20.34
C LEU A 280 1.23 32.78 -19.46
N SER A 281 2.01 33.72 -20.04
CA SER A 281 2.59 34.83 -19.28
C SER A 281 1.57 35.82 -18.73
N ASP A 282 0.47 36.08 -19.45
CA ASP A 282 -0.59 36.98 -18.99
C ASP A 282 -1.45 36.36 -17.86
N CYS A 283 -1.74 35.05 -17.93
CA CYS A 283 -2.34 34.32 -16.81
C CYS A 283 -1.40 34.24 -15.58
N HIS A 284 -0.07 34.21 -15.81
CA HIS A 284 0.92 34.28 -14.74
C HIS A 284 0.95 35.65 -14.03
N ASN A 285 0.59 36.72 -14.73
CA ASN A 285 0.49 38.06 -14.15
C ASN A 285 -0.82 38.26 -13.37
N ASP A 286 -1.93 37.66 -13.81
CA ASP A 286 -3.20 37.72 -13.06
C ASP A 286 -3.13 36.91 -11.75
N SER A 287 -2.38 35.80 -11.75
CA SER A 287 -2.05 35.05 -10.54
C SER A 287 -1.04 35.76 -9.62
N ARG A 288 -0.19 36.67 -10.14
CA ARG A 288 0.62 37.59 -9.30
C ARG A 288 -0.23 38.69 -8.65
N SER A 289 -1.25 39.19 -9.35
CA SER A 289 -2.23 40.14 -8.78
C SER A 289 -3.03 39.51 -7.63
N ARG A 290 -3.45 38.25 -7.77
CA ARG A 290 -4.13 37.50 -6.69
C ARG A 290 -3.20 37.01 -5.56
N ARG A 291 -1.89 36.89 -5.79
CA ARG A 291 -0.91 36.49 -4.75
C ARG A 291 -0.66 37.55 -3.68
N HIS A 292 -1.13 38.79 -3.85
CA HIS A 292 -1.05 39.80 -2.78
C HIS A 292 -2.17 39.71 -1.73
N SER A 293 -3.10 38.76 -1.85
CA SER A 293 -4.21 38.56 -0.89
C SER A 293 -4.22 37.19 -0.19
N GLY A 294 -3.30 36.28 -0.49
CA GLY A 294 -3.26 34.94 0.11
C GLY A 294 -1.91 34.68 0.76
N LYS A 295 -1.79 34.91 2.07
CA LYS A 295 -0.60 34.52 2.85
C LYS A 295 -0.39 33.00 2.73
N GLY A 296 0.66 32.61 2.00
CA GLY A 296 1.20 31.26 2.05
C GLY A 296 1.68 30.98 3.48
N ALA A 297 1.18 29.89 4.09
CA ALA A 297 1.67 29.45 5.38
C ALA A 297 3.14 29.02 5.23
N SER A 298 4.04 29.85 5.75
CA SER A 298 5.47 29.59 5.83
C SER A 298 5.75 28.23 6.50
N VAL A 299 6.83 27.56 6.11
CA VAL A 299 7.40 26.39 6.79
C VAL A 299 7.58 26.66 8.30
N GLU A 300 7.85 27.91 8.64
CA GLU A 300 7.96 28.42 10.01
C GLU A 300 6.63 28.35 10.78
N GLY A 301 5.50 28.60 10.10
CA GLY A 301 4.17 28.45 10.70
C GLY A 301 3.76 26.98 10.92
N ARG A 302 4.31 26.04 10.14
CA ARG A 302 4.13 24.60 10.37
C ARG A 302 4.96 24.12 11.57
N MET A 303 6.17 24.66 11.74
CA MET A 303 7.01 24.38 12.91
C MET A 303 6.39 24.96 14.19
N GLU A 304 5.88 26.20 14.16
CA GLU A 304 5.15 26.79 15.29
C GLU A 304 3.89 26.00 15.67
N ALA A 305 3.15 25.49 14.67
CA ALA A 305 1.98 24.64 14.92
C ALA A 305 2.38 23.29 15.57
N LEU A 306 3.49 22.69 15.14
CA LEU A 306 4.03 21.47 15.75
C LEU A 306 4.50 21.72 17.19
N GLU A 307 5.23 22.81 17.43
CA GLU A 307 5.68 23.21 18.76
C GLU A 307 4.49 23.48 19.70
N GLY A 308 3.43 24.09 19.17
CA GLY A 308 2.16 24.29 19.87
C GLY A 308 1.50 22.97 20.29
N MET A 309 1.49 21.98 19.39
CA MET A 309 0.96 20.65 19.68
C MET A 309 1.81 19.91 20.72
N VAL A 310 3.14 19.95 20.61
CA VAL A 310 4.07 19.34 21.57
C VAL A 310 3.91 19.97 22.96
N LYS A 311 3.81 21.30 23.06
CA LYS A 311 3.53 21.99 24.33
C LYS A 311 2.20 21.55 24.94
N LYS A 312 1.17 21.34 24.12
CA LYS A 312 -0.15 20.87 24.59
C LYS A 312 -0.06 19.44 25.13
N LEU A 313 0.68 18.56 24.44
CA LEU A 313 0.93 17.19 24.89
C LEU A 313 1.72 17.15 26.21
N GLN A 314 2.77 17.97 26.33
CA GLN A 314 3.58 18.09 27.53
C GLN A 314 2.74 18.52 28.74
N ARG A 315 1.80 19.46 28.53
CA ARG A 315 0.85 19.88 29.58
C ARG A 315 -0.07 18.73 30.00
N THR A 316 -0.61 17.97 29.05
CA THR A 316 -1.47 16.81 29.34
C THR A 316 -0.72 15.75 30.15
N VAL A 317 0.52 15.42 29.74
CA VAL A 317 1.37 14.45 30.45
C VAL A 317 1.70 14.93 31.86
N ASN A 318 2.03 16.21 32.04
CA ASN A 318 2.30 16.77 33.37
C ASN A 318 1.05 16.78 34.26
N ASN A 319 -0.13 17.02 33.69
CA ASN A 319 -1.39 16.98 34.42
C ASN A 319 -1.76 15.54 34.82
N LEU A 320 -1.55 14.57 33.92
CA LEU A 320 -1.69 13.15 34.22
C LEU A 320 -0.70 12.68 35.27
N ARG A 321 0.58 13.07 35.20
CA ARG A 321 1.58 12.80 36.25
C ARG A 321 1.20 13.42 37.59
N ARG A 322 0.53 14.58 37.61
CA ARG A 322 0.02 15.20 38.84
C ARG A 322 -1.18 14.45 39.39
N ARG A 323 -2.09 13.97 38.53
CA ARG A 323 -3.19 13.08 38.92
C ARG A 323 -2.69 11.74 39.47
N ILE A 324 -1.72 11.11 38.80
CA ILE A 324 -1.09 9.87 39.28
C ILE A 324 -0.40 10.08 40.62
N ARG A 325 0.33 11.19 40.80
CA ARG A 325 0.92 11.53 42.12
C ARG A 325 -0.12 11.79 43.20
N ASN A 326 -1.27 12.39 42.87
CA ASN A 326 -2.35 12.58 43.83
C ASN A 326 -3.07 11.27 44.17
N ILE A 327 -3.11 10.30 43.25
CA ILE A 327 -3.64 8.95 43.50
C ILE A 327 -2.64 8.15 44.36
N ALA A 328 -1.34 8.26 44.08
CA ALA A 328 -0.27 7.61 44.84
C ALA A 328 -0.02 8.25 46.22
N ALA A 329 -0.43 9.49 46.46
CA ALA A 329 -0.23 10.19 47.73
C ALA A 329 -1.34 9.94 48.77
N SER A 330 -2.41 9.25 48.41
CA SER A 330 -3.43 8.80 49.37
C SER A 330 -3.44 7.28 49.38
N GLY A 331 -2.70 6.68 50.33
CA GLY A 331 -2.66 5.24 50.58
C GLY A 331 -3.99 4.69 51.12
N VAL A 332 -5.09 4.93 50.40
CA VAL A 332 -6.44 4.49 50.75
C VAL A 332 -7.13 4.02 49.49
N CYS A 333 -7.42 2.72 49.41
CA CYS A 333 -8.22 2.16 48.33
C CYS A 333 -9.65 2.67 48.41
N ARG A 334 -10.30 2.84 47.25
CA ARG A 334 -11.73 3.11 47.16
C ARG A 334 -12.41 2.06 46.29
N ASP A 335 -13.60 1.64 46.70
CA ASP A 335 -14.45 0.80 45.86
C ASP A 335 -15.19 1.64 44.79
N ASP A 336 -15.93 0.95 43.91
CA ASP A 336 -16.70 1.56 42.81
C ASP A 336 -17.83 2.49 43.29
N SER A 337 -18.25 2.38 44.55
CA SER A 337 -19.19 3.30 45.19
C SER A 337 -18.52 4.48 45.90
N GLY A 338 -17.20 4.58 45.81
CA GLY A 338 -16.38 5.62 46.43
C GLY A 338 -16.10 5.40 47.93
N GLY A 339 -16.46 4.24 48.48
CA GLY A 339 -16.22 3.85 49.87
C GLY A 339 -14.76 3.51 50.12
N LEU A 340 -14.20 3.99 51.24
CA LEU A 340 -12.79 3.76 51.60
C LEU A 340 -12.63 2.32 52.11
N ARG A 341 -11.64 1.61 51.55
CA ARG A 341 -11.30 0.22 51.90
C ARG A 341 -9.94 0.18 52.61
N LYS A 342 -9.84 -0.68 53.63
CA LYS A 342 -8.62 -0.87 54.42
C LYS A 342 -7.64 -1.75 53.66
N ASP A 343 -6.36 -1.60 53.94
CA ASP A 343 -5.30 -2.44 53.37
C ASP A 343 -5.53 -3.92 53.72
N GLY A 344 -5.47 -4.79 52.71
CA GLY A 344 -5.80 -6.23 52.80
C GLY A 344 -7.30 -6.57 52.80
N GLU A 345 -8.20 -5.60 52.67
CA GLU A 345 -9.65 -5.86 52.63
C GLU A 345 -10.07 -6.42 51.27
N ILE A 346 -10.78 -7.56 51.28
CA ILE A 346 -11.31 -8.22 50.08
C ILE A 346 -12.84 -8.01 50.02
N TRP A 347 -13.35 -7.60 48.87
CA TRP A 347 -14.79 -7.45 48.63
C TRP A 347 -15.20 -7.94 47.24
N GLN A 348 -16.47 -8.29 47.07
CA GLN A 348 -17.03 -8.59 45.74
C GLN A 348 -17.62 -7.33 45.11
N ALA A 349 -17.09 -6.91 43.97
CA ALA A 349 -17.62 -5.79 43.19
C ALA A 349 -18.91 -6.20 42.44
N ASN A 350 -18.99 -7.46 42.02
CA ASN A 350 -20.17 -8.06 41.38
C ASN A 350 -20.11 -9.60 41.58
N PRO A 351 -21.15 -10.36 41.19
CA PRO A 351 -21.20 -11.82 41.39
C PRO A 351 -20.05 -12.62 40.77
N CYS A 352 -19.25 -12.00 39.88
CA CYS A 352 -18.15 -12.62 39.15
C CYS A 352 -16.79 -11.95 39.41
N THR A 353 -16.69 -10.98 40.34
CA THR A 353 -15.44 -10.21 40.54
C THR A 353 -15.20 -9.95 42.03
N SER A 354 -14.04 -10.39 42.52
CA SER A 354 -13.52 -10.08 43.86
C SER A 354 -12.30 -9.16 43.74
N CYS A 355 -12.25 -8.13 44.57
CA CYS A 355 -11.19 -7.12 44.61
C CYS A 355 -10.51 -7.17 45.98
N GLU A 356 -9.20 -6.93 46.01
CA GLU A 356 -8.40 -6.82 47.24
C GLU A 356 -7.70 -5.46 47.24
N CYS A 357 -7.79 -4.74 48.36
CA CYS A 357 -7.04 -3.50 48.53
C CYS A 357 -5.59 -3.81 48.91
N GLN A 358 -4.64 -3.33 48.11
CA GLN A 358 -3.22 -3.35 48.46
C GLN A 358 -2.65 -1.94 48.33
N VAL A 359 -2.34 -1.34 49.48
CA VAL A 359 -1.69 -0.03 49.56
C VAL A 359 -0.19 -0.26 49.47
N THR A 360 0.46 0.27 48.42
CA THR A 360 1.92 0.18 48.20
C THR A 360 2.63 1.45 48.56
#